data_AF-A0A6M5YK63-F1
#
_entry.id   AF-A0A6M5YK63-F1
#
_cell.length_a   1.000
_cell.length_b   1.000
_cell.length_c   1.000
_cell.angle_alpha   90.00
_cell.angle_beta   90.00
_cell.angle_gamma   90.00
#
_symmetry.space_group_name_H-M   'P 1'
#
loop_
_entity.id
_entity.type
_entity.pdbx_description
1 polymer ?
#
loop_
_entity_poly.entity_id
_entity_poly.type
_entity_poly.pdbx_seq_one_letter_code
_entity_poly.pdbx_strand_id
1 'polypeptide(L)'
;MPVARKQSHACYAEWLERGDVTKAVIFDIDGTLADLTHRLHHIRNGSHNWDGFFPACGNDSVIEPIRDLAVLIAQAGQPGGPGVGGSRGPNLAKIGAEPGHTAEYLAAYIRDPRSAKPGAKLMPAFGDKLSDAQIQELAEWLAAKK
;
A
#
# COMPACT_ATOMS: atom_id res chain seq x y z
N MET A 1 -20.78 -38.20 -26.45
CA MET A 1 -20.24 -37.92 -25.10
C MET A 1 -19.99 -36.42 -24.99
N PRO A 2 -20.83 -35.64 -24.30
CA PRO A 2 -20.59 -34.20 -24.16
C PRO A 2 -19.56 -33.96 -23.05
N VAL A 3 -18.57 -33.11 -23.33
CA VAL A 3 -17.55 -32.65 -22.38
C VAL A 3 -18.19 -31.61 -21.44
N ALA A 4 -18.12 -31.86 -20.13
CA ALA A 4 -18.56 -30.92 -19.10
C ALA A 4 -17.71 -29.64 -19.15
N ARG A 5 -18.33 -28.49 -19.41
CA ARG A 5 -17.72 -27.17 -19.20
C ARG A 5 -17.58 -26.94 -17.69
N LYS A 6 -16.35 -26.75 -17.22
CA LYS A 6 -16.08 -26.38 -15.82
C LYS A 6 -16.68 -25.00 -15.52
N GLN A 7 -17.52 -24.95 -14.48
CA GLN A 7 -18.03 -23.75 -13.85
C GLN A 7 -16.89 -22.95 -13.24
N SER A 8 -16.53 -21.81 -13.83
CA SER A 8 -15.65 -20.81 -13.18
C SER A 8 -16.29 -19.43 -13.04
N HIS A 9 -17.44 -19.19 -13.67
CA HIS A 9 -18.10 -17.87 -13.67
C HIS A 9 -19.16 -17.70 -12.57
N ALA A 10 -19.66 -18.79 -11.98
CA ALA A 10 -20.75 -18.74 -11.00
C ALA A 10 -20.32 -18.15 -9.64
N CYS A 11 -19.08 -18.40 -9.21
CA CYS A 11 -18.58 -17.94 -7.92
C CYS A 11 -18.51 -16.41 -7.85
N TYR A 12 -18.03 -15.74 -8.90
CA TYR A 12 -17.85 -14.28 -8.87
C TYR A 12 -19.18 -13.51 -8.86
N ALA A 13 -20.21 -14.03 -9.54
CA ALA A 13 -21.54 -13.42 -9.58
C ALA A 13 -22.25 -13.53 -8.21
N GLU A 14 -22.15 -14.68 -7.53
CA GLU A 14 -22.73 -14.88 -6.20
C GLU A 14 -22.15 -13.92 -5.14
N TRP A 15 -20.87 -13.53 -5.25
CA TRP A 15 -20.24 -12.57 -4.34
C TRP A 15 -20.75 -11.13 -4.54
N LEU A 16 -21.09 -10.74 -5.77
CA LEU A 16 -21.63 -9.41 -6.08
C LEU A 16 -23.09 -9.26 -5.64
N GLU A 17 -23.88 -10.34 -5.73
CA GLU A 17 -25.33 -10.32 -5.42
C GLU A 17 -25.64 -10.27 -3.91
N ARG A 18 -24.68 -10.64 -3.05
CA ARG A 18 -24.86 -10.64 -1.58
C ARG A 18 -24.86 -9.24 -0.94
N GLY A 19 -24.65 -8.18 -1.72
CA GLY A 19 -24.94 -6.80 -1.31
C GLY A 19 -24.08 -6.20 -0.20
N ASP A 20 -23.14 -6.97 0.37
CA ASP A 20 -22.23 -6.52 1.41
C ASP A 20 -20.81 -6.38 0.83
N VAL A 21 -20.60 -5.31 0.07
CA VAL A 21 -19.27 -4.95 -0.44
C VAL A 21 -18.44 -4.37 0.70
N THR A 22 -17.96 -5.26 1.58
CA THR A 22 -16.80 -4.94 2.41
C THR A 22 -15.69 -4.48 1.47
N LYS A 23 -15.14 -3.28 1.69
CA LYS A 23 -14.03 -2.77 0.88
C LYS A 23 -12.87 -3.76 0.96
N ALA A 24 -12.55 -4.40 -0.16
CA ALA A 24 -11.43 -5.33 -0.26
C ALA A 24 -10.24 -4.67 -0.96
N VAL A 25 -9.03 -4.94 -0.47
CA VAL A 25 -7.78 -4.57 -1.12
C VAL A 25 -7.01 -5.87 -1.39
N ILE A 26 -6.65 -6.10 -2.65
CA ILE A 26 -5.93 -7.28 -3.10
C ILE A 26 -4.50 -6.86 -3.41
N PHE A 27 -3.54 -7.59 -2.87
CA PHE A 27 -2.12 -7.44 -3.18
C PHE A 27 -1.67 -8.62 -4.04
N ASP A 28 -0.89 -8.32 -5.07
CA ASP A 28 -0.07 -9.33 -5.72
C ASP A 28 1.07 -9.78 -4.78
N ILE A 29 1.65 -10.96 -5.03
CA ILE A 29 2.71 -11.54 -4.20
C ILE A 29 4.07 -11.32 -4.85
N ASP A 30 4.28 -11.87 -6.05
CA ASP A 30 5.60 -11.95 -6.67
C ASP A 30 6.08 -10.59 -7.19
N GLY A 31 7.07 -10.00 -6.51
CA GLY A 31 7.65 -8.71 -6.88
C GLY A 31 6.88 -7.53 -6.27
N THR A 32 5.84 -7.83 -5.50
CA THR A 32 5.02 -6.88 -4.77
C THR A 32 5.20 -7.05 -3.25
N LEU A 33 4.86 -8.22 -2.69
CA LEU A 33 5.10 -8.55 -1.28
C LEU A 33 6.39 -9.33 -1.07
N ALA A 34 6.74 -10.19 -2.03
CA ALA A 34 7.92 -11.03 -2.00
C ALA A 34 9.03 -10.40 -2.86
N ASP A 35 10.24 -10.34 -2.31
CA ASP A 35 11.48 -9.99 -3.04
C ASP A 35 12.10 -11.27 -3.60
N LEU A 36 12.12 -11.34 -4.93
CA LEU A 36 12.60 -12.49 -5.70
C LEU A 36 14.08 -12.40 -6.02
N THR A 37 14.76 -11.29 -5.68
CA THR A 37 16.09 -10.95 -6.19
C THR A 37 17.08 -12.10 -6.11
N HIS A 38 17.02 -12.90 -5.03
CA HIS A 38 17.88 -14.06 -4.82
C HIS A 38 17.63 -15.20 -5.83
N ARG A 39 16.39 -15.43 -6.29
CA ARG A 39 16.03 -16.50 -7.23
C ARG A 39 15.93 -16.07 -8.70
N LEU A 40 15.95 -14.77 -9.00
CA LEU A 40 15.82 -14.27 -10.37
C LEU A 40 16.92 -14.78 -11.33
N HIS A 41 18.08 -15.17 -10.82
CA HIS A 41 19.16 -15.73 -11.63
C HIS A 41 18.77 -17.04 -12.34
N HIS A 42 17.77 -17.78 -11.83
CA HIS A 42 17.26 -19.00 -12.48
C HIS A 42 16.53 -18.73 -13.80
N ILE A 43 15.97 -17.54 -13.99
CA ILE A 43 15.07 -17.23 -15.12
C ILE A 43 15.50 -15.99 -15.93
N ARG A 44 16.58 -15.31 -15.51
CA ARG A 44 17.15 -14.17 -16.23
C ARG A 44 18.25 -14.62 -17.19
N ASN A 45 18.63 -13.73 -18.11
CA ASN A 45 19.74 -13.93 -19.05
C ASN A 45 19.60 -15.17 -19.95
N GLY A 46 18.37 -15.48 -20.38
CA GLY A 46 18.08 -16.63 -21.24
C GLY A 46 18.03 -17.98 -20.51
N SER A 47 18.27 -18.00 -19.20
CA SER A 47 18.00 -19.17 -18.36
C SER A 47 16.48 -19.36 -18.19
N HIS A 48 16.04 -20.61 -18.18
CA HIS A 48 14.64 -21.00 -17.94
C HIS A 48 14.57 -22.13 -16.90
N ASN A 49 15.37 -22.01 -15.83
CA ASN A 49 15.48 -23.02 -14.79
C ASN A 49 14.32 -22.88 -13.79
N TRP A 50 13.14 -23.30 -14.20
CA TRP A 50 11.94 -23.28 -13.37
C TRP A 50 12.04 -24.22 -12.16
N ASP A 51 12.74 -25.35 -12.33
CA ASP A 51 12.95 -26.35 -11.27
C ASP A 51 13.82 -25.80 -10.13
N GLY A 52 14.69 -24.82 -10.39
CA GLY A 52 15.41 -24.08 -9.35
C GLY A 52 14.62 -22.88 -8.82
N PHE A 53 13.87 -22.19 -9.69
CA PHE A 53 13.15 -20.97 -9.34
C PHE A 53 12.02 -21.18 -8.34
N PHE A 54 11.15 -22.19 -8.54
CA PHE A 54 9.96 -22.38 -7.71
C PHE A 54 10.25 -22.91 -6.30
N PRO A 55 11.16 -23.90 -6.10
CA PRO A 55 11.49 -24.34 -4.75
C PRO A 55 12.18 -23.24 -3.91
N ALA A 56 12.81 -22.26 -4.56
CA ALA A 56 13.47 -21.16 -3.89
C ALA A 56 12.50 -20.10 -3.32
N CYS A 57 11.21 -20.09 -3.70
CA CYS A 57 10.23 -19.10 -3.24
C CYS A 57 10.14 -19.00 -1.70
N GLY A 58 10.35 -20.10 -0.98
CA GLY A 58 10.31 -20.12 0.48
C GLY A 58 11.38 -19.25 1.15
N ASN A 59 12.41 -18.83 0.40
CA ASN A 59 13.48 -17.95 0.86
C ASN A 59 13.29 -16.50 0.43
N ASP A 60 12.18 -16.16 -0.22
CA ASP A 60 11.88 -14.77 -0.59
C ASP A 60 11.81 -13.89 0.66
N SER A 61 12.49 -12.76 0.60
CA SER A 61 12.39 -11.75 1.66
C SER A 61 11.12 -10.93 1.46
N VAL A 62 10.63 -10.29 2.52
CA VAL A 62 9.47 -9.40 2.41
C VAL A 62 9.90 -8.04 1.87
N ILE A 63 9.13 -7.49 0.93
CA ILE A 63 9.24 -6.09 0.53
C ILE A 63 8.56 -5.23 1.60
N GLU A 64 9.36 -4.84 2.60
CA GLU A 64 8.88 -4.22 3.84
C GLU A 64 7.97 -2.99 3.66
N PRO A 65 8.22 -2.08 2.69
CA PRO A 65 7.31 -0.96 2.45
C PRO A 65 5.89 -1.40 2.07
N ILE A 66 5.72 -2.50 1.33
CA ILE A 66 4.42 -2.99 0.90
C ILE A 66 3.71 -3.76 2.02
N ARG A 67 4.47 -4.51 2.83
CA ARG A 67 3.94 -5.09 4.09
C ARG A 67 3.35 -4.01 4.99
N ASP A 68 4.09 -2.93 5.22
CA ASP A 68 3.66 -1.84 6.10
C ASP A 68 2.37 -1.17 5.56
N LEU A 69 2.28 -0.99 4.24
CA LEU A 69 1.08 -0.51 3.58
C LEU A 69 -0.12 -1.48 3.74
N ALA A 70 0.10 -2.78 3.57
CA ALA A 70 -0.94 -3.79 3.74
C ALA A 70 -1.48 -3.81 5.18
N VAL A 71 -0.60 -3.71 6.18
CA VAL A 71 -0.97 -3.61 7.60
C VAL A 71 -1.78 -2.34 7.87
N LEU A 72 -1.34 -1.19 7.34
CA LEU A 72 -2.03 0.09 7.51
C LEU A 72 -3.44 0.06 6.91
N ILE A 73 -3.59 -0.49 5.71
CA ILE A 73 -4.88 -0.61 5.02
C ILE A 73 -5.83 -1.57 5.76
N ALA A 74 -5.32 -2.72 6.24
CA ALA A 74 -6.13 -3.68 6.99
C ALA A 74 -6.65 -3.10 8.31
N GLN A 75 -5.88 -2.22 8.96
CA GLN A 75 -6.26 -1.58 10.22
C GLN A 75 -7.25 -0.41 10.04
N ALA A 76 -7.29 0.21 8.85
CA ALA A 76 -8.19 1.33 8.56
C ALA A 76 -9.68 0.95 8.44
N GLY A 77 -10.00 -0.36 8.35
CA GLY A 77 -11.35 -0.86 8.07
C GLY A 77 -12.14 -1.44 9.26
N GLN A 78 -11.59 -1.50 10.47
CA GLN A 78 -12.25 -2.14 11.62
C GLN A 78 -13.07 -1.15 12.46
N PRO A 79 -14.37 -1.42 12.78
CA PRO A 79 -15.12 -0.65 13.76
C PRO A 79 -14.52 -0.90 15.16
N GLY A 80 -13.91 0.13 15.76
CA GLY A 80 -13.12 -0.01 16.99
C GLY A 80 -11.67 -0.47 16.76
N GLY A 81 -11.23 -0.66 15.50
CA GLY A 81 -9.82 -0.64 15.15
C GLY A 81 -9.23 0.72 15.52
N PRO A 82 -7.94 0.81 15.86
CA PRO A 82 -7.41 1.93 16.61
C PRO A 82 -7.83 3.26 15.98
N GLY A 83 -8.81 3.93 16.60
CA GLY A 83 -8.69 5.38 16.70
C GLY A 83 -7.29 5.60 17.26
N VAL A 84 -6.54 6.57 16.73
CA VAL A 84 -5.08 6.72 16.94
C VAL A 84 -4.33 5.89 15.87
N GLY A 85 -4.07 6.45 14.68
CA GLY A 85 -2.82 7.20 14.53
C GLY A 85 -1.71 6.52 15.32
N GLY A 86 -1.17 5.39 14.83
CA GLY A 86 -0.30 4.52 15.64
C GLY A 86 0.72 5.33 16.42
N SER A 87 0.97 4.97 17.69
CA SER A 87 1.62 5.65 18.87
C SER A 87 2.52 6.90 18.73
N ARG A 88 2.80 7.40 17.52
CA ARG A 88 3.68 8.51 17.15
C ARG A 88 3.11 9.43 16.04
N GLY A 89 1.93 9.16 15.45
CA GLY A 89 1.38 9.95 14.33
C GLY A 89 -0.13 10.23 14.39
N PRO A 90 -0.64 11.33 13.80
CA PRO A 90 -2.06 11.67 13.82
C PRO A 90 -2.89 10.81 12.85
N ASN A 91 -4.22 10.80 13.04
CA ASN A 91 -5.15 10.18 12.09
C ASN A 91 -5.29 11.05 10.83
N LEU A 92 -4.99 10.49 9.66
CA LEU A 92 -5.03 11.19 8.37
C LEU A 92 -6.38 11.07 7.63
N ALA A 93 -7.34 10.29 8.15
CA ALA A 93 -8.58 9.98 7.44
C ALA A 93 -9.42 11.21 7.06
N LYS A 94 -9.27 12.32 7.78
CA LYS A 94 -9.97 13.59 7.55
C LYS A 94 -9.03 14.81 7.64
N ILE A 95 -7.74 14.62 7.37
CA ILE A 95 -6.75 15.70 7.55
C ILE A 95 -7.07 16.94 6.69
N GLY A 96 -7.68 16.76 5.51
CA GLY A 96 -8.13 17.85 4.63
C GLY A 96 -9.41 18.56 5.10
N ALA A 97 -10.11 18.05 6.13
CA ALA A 97 -11.21 18.76 6.78
C ALA A 97 -10.71 19.85 7.75
N GLU A 98 -9.46 19.75 8.20
CA GLU A 98 -8.88 20.71 9.11
C GLU A 98 -8.57 22.04 8.38
N PRO A 99 -9.04 23.19 8.89
CA PRO A 99 -8.76 24.48 8.28
C PRO A 99 -7.26 24.73 8.13
N GLY A 100 -6.81 25.02 6.90
CA GLY A 100 -5.40 25.31 6.60
C GLY A 100 -4.57 24.11 6.15
N HIS A 101 -5.10 22.88 6.16
CA HIS A 101 -4.43 21.71 5.57
C HIS A 101 -4.64 21.66 4.06
N THR A 102 -4.15 22.70 3.37
CA THR A 102 -4.16 22.75 1.90
C THR A 102 -3.10 21.83 1.32
N ALA A 103 -3.18 21.56 0.01
CA ALA A 103 -2.17 20.77 -0.69
C ALA A 103 -0.78 21.42 -0.54
N GLU A 104 -0.69 22.75 -0.60
CA GLU A 104 0.58 23.48 -0.46
C GLU A 104 1.16 23.31 0.95
N TYR A 105 0.32 23.41 1.98
CA TYR A 105 0.73 23.20 3.36
C TYR A 105 1.23 21.76 3.57
N LEU A 106 0.46 20.78 3.09
CA LEU A 106 0.79 19.37 3.24
C LEU A 106 2.05 19.00 2.45
N ALA A 107 2.25 19.55 1.25
CA ALA A 107 3.46 19.36 0.46
C ALA A 107 4.69 19.93 1.17
N ALA A 108 4.60 21.13 1.74
CA ALA A 108 5.67 21.70 2.55
C ALA A 108 5.97 20.85 3.79
N TYR A 109 4.91 20.37 4.46
CA TYR A 109 5.02 19.54 5.65
C TYR A 109 5.62 18.15 5.37
N ILE A 110 5.29 17.52 4.24
CA ILE A 110 5.88 16.24 3.81
C ILE A 110 7.35 16.43 3.43
N ARG A 111 7.66 17.51 2.70
CA ARG A 111 9.03 17.82 2.27
C ARG A 111 9.95 18.05 3.46
N ASP A 112 9.55 18.96 4.35
CA ASP A 112 10.24 19.23 5.61
C ASP A 112 9.23 19.60 6.72
N PRO A 113 8.92 18.66 7.63
CA PRO A 113 7.98 18.91 8.72
C PRO A 113 8.41 20.05 9.65
N ARG A 114 9.73 20.32 9.76
CA ARG A 114 10.26 21.37 10.64
C ARG A 114 10.06 22.77 10.06
N SER A 115 9.98 22.87 8.73
CA SER A 115 9.66 24.13 8.05
C SER A 115 8.27 24.65 8.40
N ALA A 116 7.29 23.75 8.56
CA ALA A 116 5.91 24.10 8.89
C ALA A 116 5.58 23.95 10.38
N LYS A 117 6.27 23.07 11.12
CA LYS A 117 6.19 22.97 12.58
C LYS A 117 7.60 22.76 13.16
N PRO A 118 8.29 23.80 13.64
CA PRO A 118 9.66 23.69 14.17
C PRO A 118 9.86 22.66 15.30
N GLY A 119 8.79 22.31 16.01
CA GLY A 119 8.77 21.27 17.05
C GLY A 119 8.54 19.83 16.55
N ALA A 120 8.40 19.60 15.24
CA ALA A 120 8.17 18.27 14.67
C ALA A 120 9.43 17.40 14.79
N LYS A 121 9.45 16.50 15.79
CA LYS A 121 10.58 15.61 16.09
C LYS A 121 10.40 14.17 15.58
N LEU A 122 9.16 13.76 15.32
CA LEU A 122 8.82 12.36 15.03
C LEU A 122 8.66 12.06 13.55
N MET A 123 8.20 13.04 12.76
CA MET A 123 8.05 12.88 11.32
C MET A 123 9.40 13.17 10.63
N PRO A 124 9.97 12.22 9.87
CA PRO A 124 11.17 12.47 9.08
C PRO A 124 10.85 13.37 7.87
N ALA A 125 11.86 14.05 7.34
CA ALA A 125 11.75 14.77 6.07
C ALA A 125 11.78 13.78 4.90
N PHE A 126 10.99 14.06 3.86
CA PHE A 126 10.91 13.24 2.65
C PHE A 126 11.39 13.95 1.38
N GLY A 127 11.85 15.20 1.47
CA GLY A 127 12.36 15.94 0.30
C GLY A 127 13.49 15.24 -0.46
N ASP A 128 14.34 14.48 0.24
CA ASP A 128 15.44 13.72 -0.39
C ASP A 128 15.02 12.30 -0.83
N LYS A 129 13.77 11.90 -0.56
CA LYS A 129 13.26 10.54 -0.75
C LYS A 129 12.15 10.44 -1.79
N LEU A 130 11.42 11.52 -2.00
CA LEU A 130 10.31 11.61 -2.95
C LEU A 130 10.57 12.75 -3.90
N SER A 131 10.18 12.59 -5.16
CA SER A 131 10.23 13.70 -6.12
C SER A 131 9.18 14.75 -5.77
N ASP A 132 9.37 15.99 -6.25
CA ASP A 132 8.41 17.06 -6.03
C ASP A 132 7.01 16.73 -6.57
N ALA A 133 6.94 16.00 -7.68
CA ALA A 133 5.67 15.52 -8.24
C ALA A 133 4.96 14.53 -7.30
N GLN A 134 5.69 13.56 -6.74
CA GLN A 134 5.13 12.60 -5.79
C GLN A 134 4.66 13.26 -4.49
N ILE A 135 5.41 14.25 -4.01
CA ILE A 135 5.02 15.04 -2.83
C ILE A 135 3.73 15.81 -3.11
N GLN A 136 3.61 16.41 -4.29
CA GLN A 136 2.44 17.19 -4.68
C GLN A 136 1.20 16.30 -4.82
N GLU A 137 1.29 15.16 -5.51
CA GLU A 137 0.18 14.22 -5.67
C GLU A 137 -0.31 13.69 -4.31
N LEU A 138 0.61 13.33 -3.42
CA LEU A 138 0.26 12.88 -2.08
C LEU A 138 -0.43 13.97 -1.26
N ALA A 139 0.06 15.21 -1.37
CA ALA A 139 -0.52 16.34 -0.65
C ALA A 139 -1.93 16.69 -1.14
N GLU A 140 -2.16 16.65 -2.45
CA GLU A 140 -3.49 16.85 -3.05
C GLU A 140 -4.47 15.76 -2.61
N TRP A 141 -4.02 14.50 -2.62
CA TRP A 141 -4.82 13.38 -2.16
C TRP A 141 -5.20 13.51 -0.67
N LEU A 142 -4.26 13.93 0.18
CA LEU A 142 -4.51 14.18 1.61
C LEU A 142 -5.45 15.38 1.83
N ALA A 143 -5.27 16.47 1.09
CA ALA A 143 -6.15 17.65 1.16
C ALA A 143 -7.60 17.33 0.73
N ALA A 144 -7.77 16.33 -0.15
CA ALA A 144 -9.09 15.87 -0.58
C ALA A 144 -9.82 15.00 0.46
N LYS A 145 -9.15 14.56 1.54
CA LYS A 145 -9.76 13.77 2.64
C LYS A 145 -10.54 14.67 3.59
N LYS A 146 -11.86 14.80 3.38
CA LYS A 146 -12.80 15.55 4.23
C LYS A 146 -13.68 14.63 5.09
#